data_AF-A0A938USD1-F1
#
_entry.id   AF-A0A938USD1-F1
#
_cell.length_a   1.000
_cell.length_b   1.000
_cell.length_c   1.000
_cell.angle_alpha   90.00
_cell.angle_beta   90.00
_cell.angle_gamma   90.00
#
_symmetry.space_group_name_H-M   'P 1'
#
loop_
_entity.id
_entity.type
_entity.pdbx_description
1 polymer ?
#
loop_
_entity_poly.entity_id
_entity_poly.type
_entity_poly.pdbx_seq_one_letter_code
_entity_poly.pdbx_strand_id
1 'polypeptide(L)'
;MPAPQSATMKNLAKLAFKSHAIKLPVDWKQPQGDPDAKQYSDAFKPSERMAVPDPSKLFVPASVNKYHVDTVKQISEKFEKYIDGICDAICQAWSTYHSTACLTTVMIAGPTASGGMLVGAPLTPLILASGPKASANEAKYTRVIATVVGTGMTSWQSTVKVAGMPWYPAFAAFPGPMAPPTPNVPCPLVALVQVNASMQDAALKGQMVGQLGDPKAQHHQELFDSVAKAVAQCFTVWTASTQVTNVLGFGPIPTFAPPFVPVGPVVGGMGNQTPGGMT
;
A
#
# COMPACT_ATOMS: atom_id res chain seq x y z
N MET A 1 11.48 9.34 2.65
CA MET A 1 11.20 8.26 3.62
C MET A 1 11.26 6.92 2.90
N PRO A 2 11.77 5.83 3.53
CA PRO A 2 11.74 4.51 2.91
C PRO A 2 10.30 4.06 2.61
N ALA A 3 10.17 3.09 1.70
CA ALA A 3 8.91 2.39 1.46
C ALA A 3 8.29 1.84 2.77
N PRO A 4 6.98 1.59 2.79
CA PRO A 4 6.28 1.12 3.99
C PRO A 4 6.99 -0.05 4.66
N GLN A 5 7.25 0.07 5.96
CA GLN A 5 7.86 -1.00 6.74
C GLN A 5 6.83 -2.10 7.01
N SER A 6 7.22 -3.35 6.76
CA SER A 6 6.35 -4.50 6.93
C SER A 6 5.77 -4.61 8.35
N ALA A 7 6.59 -4.40 9.39
CA ALA A 7 6.13 -4.44 10.78
C ALA A 7 4.97 -3.46 11.04
N THR A 8 5.05 -2.24 10.49
CA THR A 8 3.99 -1.24 10.60
C THR A 8 2.72 -1.70 9.89
N MET A 9 2.83 -2.17 8.64
CA MET A 9 1.67 -2.63 7.86
C MET A 9 0.97 -3.82 8.53
N LYS A 10 1.75 -4.79 9.02
CA LYS A 10 1.25 -5.95 9.78
C LYS A 10 0.47 -5.55 11.02
N ASN A 11 1.01 -4.61 11.80
CA ASN A 11 0.37 -4.14 13.02
C ASN A 11 -0.94 -3.40 12.71
N LEU A 12 -0.96 -2.56 11.67
CA LEU A 12 -2.16 -1.88 11.21
C LEU A 12 -3.23 -2.88 10.74
N ALA A 13 -2.85 -3.87 9.92
CA ALA A 13 -3.78 -4.88 9.43
C ALA A 13 -4.35 -5.72 10.59
N LYS A 14 -3.50 -6.21 11.50
CA LYS A 14 -3.98 -7.01 12.65
C LYS A 14 -4.86 -6.19 13.60
N LEU A 15 -4.55 -4.91 13.82
CA LEU A 15 -5.39 -4.03 14.63
C LEU A 15 -6.74 -3.78 13.97
N ALA A 16 -6.75 -3.50 12.66
CA ALA A 16 -7.98 -3.34 11.89
C ALA A 16 -8.83 -4.63 11.93
N PHE A 17 -8.21 -5.79 11.75
CA PHE A 17 -8.92 -7.07 11.84
C PHE A 17 -9.56 -7.28 13.22
N LYS A 18 -8.80 -7.05 14.30
CA LYS A 18 -9.31 -7.15 15.68
C LYS A 18 -10.47 -6.19 15.97
N SER A 19 -10.50 -5.03 15.32
CA SER A 19 -11.57 -4.05 15.51
C SER A 19 -12.96 -4.57 15.13
N HIS A 20 -13.04 -5.63 14.31
CA HIS A 20 -14.30 -6.30 13.99
C HIS A 20 -14.84 -7.18 15.13
N ALA A 21 -14.03 -7.47 16.16
CA ALA A 21 -14.43 -8.23 17.35
C ALA A 21 -15.18 -9.55 17.03
N ILE A 22 -14.72 -10.27 16.00
CA ILE A 22 -15.38 -11.47 15.49
C ILE A 22 -15.36 -12.56 16.56
N LYS A 23 -16.55 -13.06 16.92
CA LYS A 23 -16.70 -14.15 17.88
C LYS A 23 -16.64 -15.52 17.20
N LEU A 24 -15.92 -16.46 17.81
CA LEU A 24 -15.88 -17.85 17.40
C LEU A 24 -16.29 -18.80 18.54
N PRO A 25 -17.11 -19.83 18.27
CA PRO A 25 -17.81 -20.08 17.01
C PRO A 25 -18.86 -18.99 16.72
N VAL A 26 -19.13 -18.77 15.42
CA VAL A 26 -20.11 -17.79 14.95
C VAL A 26 -21.52 -18.23 15.37
N ASP A 27 -22.39 -17.29 15.70
CA ASP A 27 -23.78 -17.51 16.10
C ASP A 27 -23.98 -18.45 17.32
N TRP A 28 -22.95 -18.61 18.16
CA TRP A 28 -23.04 -19.40 19.38
C TRP A 28 -24.13 -18.86 20.33
N LYS A 29 -24.96 -19.78 20.82
CA LYS A 29 -25.90 -19.53 21.91
C LYS A 29 -25.60 -20.48 23.04
N GLN A 30 -25.25 -19.92 24.20
CA GLN A 30 -25.01 -20.72 25.39
C GLN A 30 -26.30 -21.48 25.75
N PRO A 31 -26.26 -22.82 25.89
CA PRO A 31 -27.41 -23.59 26.37
C PRO A 31 -27.88 -23.08 27.74
N GLN A 32 -29.20 -22.95 27.91
CA GLN A 32 -29.86 -22.45 29.12
C GLN A 32 -31.04 -23.37 29.47
N GLY A 33 -31.40 -23.43 30.75
CA GLY A 33 -32.53 -24.24 31.22
C GLY A 33 -32.22 -25.73 31.40
N ASP A 34 -33.22 -26.49 31.86
CA ASP A 34 -33.19 -27.95 32.01
C ASP A 34 -33.96 -28.57 30.82
N PRO A 35 -33.40 -29.53 30.05
CA PRO A 35 -32.15 -30.27 30.31
C PRO A 35 -30.88 -29.66 29.72
N ASP A 36 -31.00 -28.67 28.83
CA ASP A 36 -29.92 -28.27 27.92
C ASP A 36 -28.66 -27.74 28.62
N ALA A 37 -28.80 -26.93 29.67
CA ALA A 37 -27.66 -26.39 30.41
C ALA A 37 -26.90 -27.50 31.16
N LYS A 38 -27.63 -28.47 31.72
CA LYS A 38 -27.07 -29.59 32.46
C LYS A 38 -26.36 -30.56 31.51
N GLN A 39 -27.00 -30.89 30.38
CA GLN A 39 -26.38 -31.72 29.34
C GLN A 39 -25.08 -31.07 28.82
N TYR A 40 -25.10 -29.76 28.55
CA TYR A 40 -23.90 -29.05 28.12
C TYR A 40 -22.79 -29.08 29.19
N SER A 41 -23.10 -28.80 30.47
CA SER A 41 -22.08 -28.83 31.51
C SER A 41 -21.49 -30.22 31.75
N ASP A 42 -22.32 -31.25 31.68
CA ASP A 42 -21.94 -32.65 31.92
C ASP A 42 -21.15 -33.25 30.76
N ALA A 43 -21.25 -32.66 29.56
CA ALA A 43 -20.46 -33.07 28.40
C ALA A 43 -18.95 -32.74 28.51
N PHE A 44 -18.55 -31.90 29.47
CA PHE A 44 -17.15 -31.46 29.63
C PHE A 44 -16.58 -31.84 30.98
N LYS A 45 -15.28 -32.20 31.00
CA LYS A 45 -14.54 -32.37 32.24
C LYS A 45 -14.43 -31.03 32.97
N PRO A 46 -14.27 -31.01 34.31
CA PRO A 46 -14.12 -29.77 35.07
C PRO A 46 -13.02 -28.84 34.54
N SER A 47 -11.90 -29.39 34.07
CA SER A 47 -10.78 -28.64 33.47
C SER A 47 -11.05 -28.08 32.07
N GLU A 48 -12.11 -28.53 31.40
CA GLU A 48 -12.50 -28.08 30.05
C GLU A 48 -13.59 -27.00 30.10
N ARG A 49 -14.26 -26.84 31.24
CA ARG A 49 -15.36 -25.88 31.42
C ARG A 49 -14.89 -24.42 31.39
N MET A 50 -13.62 -24.16 31.70
CA MET A 50 -13.07 -22.81 31.76
C MET A 50 -11.59 -22.79 31.35
N ALA A 51 -11.25 -21.87 30.46
CA ALA A 51 -9.90 -21.49 30.07
C ALA A 51 -9.79 -19.97 30.04
N VAL A 52 -8.57 -19.45 30.20
CA VAL A 52 -8.30 -18.00 30.18
C VAL A 52 -8.16 -17.53 28.73
N PRO A 53 -9.03 -16.62 28.24
CA PRO A 53 -8.89 -16.05 26.91
C PRO A 53 -7.63 -15.18 26.79
N ASP A 54 -6.99 -15.21 25.63
CA ASP A 54 -5.87 -14.34 25.29
C ASP A 54 -6.37 -13.13 24.47
N PRO A 55 -6.35 -11.90 25.02
CA PRO A 55 -6.82 -10.71 24.32
C PRO A 55 -5.91 -10.29 23.15
N SER A 56 -4.73 -10.90 23.02
CA SER A 56 -3.83 -10.66 21.90
C SER A 56 -4.23 -11.39 20.61
N LYS A 57 -5.20 -12.30 20.65
CA LYS A 57 -5.66 -13.07 19.48
C LYS A 57 -6.57 -12.23 18.57
N LEU A 58 -6.62 -12.59 17.27
CA LEU A 58 -7.42 -11.89 16.27
C LEU A 58 -8.92 -12.07 16.44
N PHE A 59 -9.34 -13.26 16.88
CA PHE A 59 -10.74 -13.58 17.15
C PHE A 59 -11.03 -13.58 18.65
N VAL A 60 -12.30 -13.44 19.00
CA VAL A 60 -12.79 -13.45 20.39
C VAL A 60 -13.53 -14.76 20.66
N PRO A 61 -13.30 -15.46 21.78
CA PRO A 61 -14.05 -16.68 22.06
C PRO A 61 -15.48 -16.35 22.50
N ALA A 62 -16.44 -17.12 22.01
CA ALA A 62 -17.86 -16.92 22.34
C ALA A 62 -18.19 -17.24 23.80
N SER A 63 -17.38 -18.09 24.45
CA SER A 63 -17.42 -18.33 25.90
C SER A 63 -16.04 -18.73 26.42
N VAL A 64 -15.89 -18.83 27.74
CA VAL A 64 -14.64 -19.27 28.39
C VAL A 64 -14.41 -20.79 28.30
N ASN A 65 -15.28 -21.53 27.61
CA ASN A 65 -15.08 -22.97 27.40
C ASN A 65 -13.75 -23.20 26.69
N LYS A 66 -12.98 -24.20 27.15
CA LYS A 66 -11.64 -24.49 26.65
C LYS A 66 -11.61 -24.68 25.14
N TYR A 67 -12.60 -25.35 24.55
CA TYR A 67 -12.65 -25.60 23.11
C TYR A 67 -12.86 -24.32 22.28
N HIS A 68 -13.62 -23.35 22.81
CA HIS A 68 -13.79 -22.05 22.16
C HIS A 68 -12.48 -21.25 22.20
N VAL A 69 -11.83 -21.21 23.35
CA VAL A 69 -10.53 -20.52 23.53
C VAL A 69 -9.45 -21.16 22.66
N ASP A 70 -9.33 -22.49 22.65
CA ASP A 70 -8.33 -23.22 21.86
C ASP A 70 -8.59 -23.06 20.36
N THR A 71 -9.84 -23.07 19.93
CA THR A 71 -10.23 -22.86 18.52
C THR A 71 -9.89 -21.43 18.07
N VAL A 72 -10.21 -20.42 18.89
CA VAL A 72 -9.81 -19.03 18.63
C VAL A 72 -8.31 -18.91 18.50
N LYS A 73 -7.55 -19.55 19.38
CA LYS A 73 -6.09 -19.54 19.30
C LYS A 73 -5.60 -20.09 17.96
N GLN A 74 -6.06 -21.27 17.57
CA GLN A 74 -5.63 -21.93 16.32
C GLN A 74 -6.02 -21.15 15.07
N ILE A 75 -7.25 -20.62 15.01
CA ILE A 75 -7.72 -19.87 13.84
C ILE A 75 -7.03 -18.50 13.76
N SER A 76 -6.85 -17.83 14.90
CA SER A 76 -6.09 -16.56 14.94
C SER A 76 -4.67 -16.75 14.43
N GLU A 77 -3.96 -17.80 14.86
CA GLU A 77 -2.59 -18.07 14.41
C GLU A 77 -2.49 -18.27 12.89
N LYS A 78 -3.49 -18.93 12.28
CA LYS A 78 -3.54 -19.10 10.82
C LYS A 78 -3.79 -17.78 10.09
N PHE A 79 -4.71 -16.97 10.57
CA PHE A 79 -4.99 -15.64 10.00
C PHE A 79 -3.82 -14.68 10.19
N GLU A 80 -3.19 -14.67 11.37
CA GLU A 80 -1.99 -13.88 11.65
C GLU A 80 -0.87 -14.22 10.69
N LYS A 81 -0.59 -15.52 10.49
CA LYS A 81 0.44 -15.97 9.55
C LYS A 81 0.13 -15.53 8.11
N TYR A 82 -1.13 -15.62 7.69
CA TYR A 82 -1.53 -15.18 6.36
C TYR A 82 -1.41 -13.66 6.19
N ILE A 83 -1.95 -12.87 7.13
CA ILE A 83 -1.87 -11.41 7.16
C ILE A 83 -0.41 -10.95 7.15
N ASP A 84 0.43 -11.57 7.99
CA ASP A 84 1.84 -11.23 8.06
C ASP A 84 2.54 -11.50 6.72
N GLY A 85 2.33 -12.68 6.13
CA GLY A 85 2.94 -13.04 4.85
C GLY A 85 2.47 -12.18 3.67
N ILE A 86 1.18 -11.81 3.61
CA ILE A 86 0.70 -10.94 2.53
C ILE A 86 1.17 -9.49 2.71
N CYS A 87 1.25 -8.99 3.94
CA CYS A 87 1.82 -7.65 4.20
C CYS A 87 3.32 -7.60 3.87
N ASP A 88 4.07 -8.67 4.16
CA ASP A 88 5.47 -8.79 3.72
C ASP A 88 5.60 -8.70 2.20
N ALA A 89 4.78 -9.47 1.47
CA ALA A 89 4.79 -9.48 0.01
C ALA A 89 4.44 -8.11 -0.59
N ILE A 90 3.44 -7.42 -0.04
CA ILE A 90 3.07 -6.05 -0.45
C ILE A 90 4.23 -5.08 -0.19
N CYS A 91 4.82 -5.09 1.01
CA CYS A 91 5.90 -4.17 1.36
C CYS A 91 7.16 -4.43 0.53
N GLN A 92 7.47 -5.69 0.23
CA GLN A 92 8.58 -6.06 -0.66
C GLN A 92 8.34 -5.54 -2.09
N ALA A 93 7.14 -5.77 -2.64
CA ALA A 93 6.76 -5.25 -3.95
C ALA A 93 6.82 -3.72 -4.00
N TRP A 94 6.34 -3.04 -2.96
CA TRP A 94 6.39 -1.59 -2.84
C TRP A 94 7.82 -1.07 -2.72
N SER A 95 8.69 -1.75 -1.98
CA SER A 95 10.10 -1.37 -1.88
C SER A 95 10.80 -1.42 -3.24
N THR A 96 10.53 -2.46 -4.03
CA THR A 96 11.00 -2.57 -5.42
C THR A 96 10.40 -1.49 -6.31
N TYR A 97 9.11 -1.18 -6.16
CA TYR A 97 8.48 -0.07 -6.86
C TYR A 97 9.18 1.25 -6.55
N HIS A 98 9.33 1.58 -5.26
CA HIS A 98 9.92 2.81 -4.78
C HIS A 98 11.36 3.01 -5.28
N SER A 99 12.18 1.95 -5.28
CA SER A 99 13.58 2.05 -5.76
C SER A 99 13.70 2.19 -7.27
N THR A 100 12.71 1.71 -8.04
CA THR A 100 12.71 1.74 -9.51
C THR A 100 11.86 2.85 -10.09
N ALA A 101 11.00 3.49 -9.29
CA ALA A 101 10.09 4.52 -9.73
C ALA A 101 10.83 5.76 -10.23
N CYS A 102 10.45 6.21 -11.43
CA CYS A 102 11.03 7.34 -12.13
C CYS A 102 9.94 8.24 -12.73
N LEU A 103 10.09 9.55 -12.61
CA LEU A 103 9.40 10.52 -13.44
C LEU A 103 10.10 10.66 -14.79
N THR A 104 9.37 10.48 -15.88
CA THR A 104 9.89 10.61 -17.24
C THR A 104 9.12 11.67 -18.00
N THR A 105 9.71 12.18 -19.08
CA THR A 105 9.05 13.12 -20.03
C THR A 105 8.56 14.42 -19.40
N VAL A 106 9.28 14.91 -18.38
CA VAL A 106 8.98 16.21 -17.77
C VAL A 106 9.36 17.32 -18.74
N MET A 107 8.46 18.25 -19.01
CA MET A 107 8.71 19.39 -19.88
C MET A 107 9.26 20.56 -19.08
N ILE A 108 10.27 21.23 -19.62
CA ILE A 108 10.96 22.34 -18.95
C ILE A 108 10.87 23.61 -19.79
N ALA A 109 10.39 24.68 -19.16
CA ALA A 109 10.31 26.02 -19.74
C ALA A 109 10.85 27.03 -18.74
N GLY A 110 12.06 27.54 -19.02
CA GLY A 110 12.83 28.35 -18.09
C GLY A 110 12.98 27.64 -16.74
N PRO A 111 12.60 28.29 -15.62
CA PRO A 111 12.76 27.70 -14.30
C PRO A 111 11.72 26.62 -13.95
N THR A 112 10.71 26.43 -14.80
CA THR A 112 9.50 25.70 -14.46
C THR A 112 9.44 24.33 -15.13
N ALA A 113 9.01 23.32 -14.37
CA ALA A 113 8.77 21.96 -14.82
C ALA A 113 7.27 21.64 -14.85
N SER A 114 6.81 20.90 -15.84
CA SER A 114 5.41 20.48 -15.97
C SER A 114 5.24 19.15 -16.72
N GLY A 115 4.08 18.51 -16.56
CA GLY A 115 3.75 17.27 -17.25
C GLY A 115 4.47 16.04 -16.68
N GLY A 116 5.00 15.22 -17.57
CA GLY A 116 5.67 13.97 -17.22
C GLY A 116 4.75 12.81 -16.84
N MET A 117 5.34 11.68 -16.46
CA MET A 117 4.63 10.49 -15.98
C MET A 117 5.48 9.75 -14.97
N LEU A 118 4.84 9.30 -13.87
CA LEU A 118 5.47 8.39 -12.93
C LEU A 118 5.36 6.96 -13.46
N VAL A 119 6.50 6.26 -13.54
CA VAL A 119 6.59 4.88 -13.98
C VAL A 119 7.41 4.09 -12.97
N GLY A 120 6.93 2.93 -12.53
CA GLY A 120 7.68 2.02 -11.66
C GLY A 120 7.31 0.56 -11.91
N ALA A 121 7.99 -0.35 -11.21
CA ALA A 121 7.79 -1.79 -11.38
C ALA A 121 6.34 -2.25 -11.05
N PRO A 122 5.73 -3.15 -11.83
CA PRO A 122 4.37 -3.61 -11.56
C PRO A 122 4.29 -4.41 -10.24
N LEU A 123 3.43 -4.00 -9.31
CA LEU A 123 3.31 -4.66 -8.00
C LEU A 123 2.70 -6.07 -8.08
N THR A 124 1.69 -6.29 -8.94
CA THR A 124 0.98 -7.58 -9.04
C THR A 124 1.91 -8.79 -9.16
N PRO A 125 2.82 -8.88 -10.14
CA PRO A 125 3.72 -10.04 -10.27
C PRO A 125 4.68 -10.18 -9.07
N LEU A 126 5.08 -9.06 -8.45
CA LEU A 126 5.98 -9.08 -7.30
C LEU A 126 5.29 -9.62 -6.04
N ILE A 127 4.02 -9.24 -5.80
CA ILE A 127 3.22 -9.76 -4.70
C ILE A 127 2.91 -11.24 -4.92
N LEU A 128 2.56 -11.66 -6.14
CA LEU A 128 2.31 -13.06 -6.46
C LEU A 128 3.55 -13.96 -6.27
N ALA A 129 4.73 -13.42 -6.56
CA ALA A 129 5.99 -14.14 -6.40
C ALA A 129 6.28 -14.47 -4.92
N SER A 130 6.03 -13.52 -4.02
CA SER A 130 6.40 -13.59 -2.59
C SER A 130 5.24 -13.92 -1.64
N GLY A 131 3.99 -13.79 -2.08
CA GLY A 131 2.81 -13.94 -1.24
C GLY A 131 2.50 -15.37 -0.79
N PRO A 132 1.68 -15.54 0.27
CA PRO A 132 1.31 -16.85 0.80
C PRO A 132 0.54 -17.68 -0.24
N LYS A 133 0.93 -18.95 -0.39
CA LYS A 133 0.39 -19.88 -1.38
C LYS A 133 0.53 -21.35 -0.96
N ALA A 134 0.61 -21.63 0.34
CA ALA A 134 0.75 -22.98 0.87
C ALA A 134 -0.54 -23.80 0.70
N SER A 135 -1.69 -23.15 0.53
CA SER A 135 -2.96 -23.80 0.20
C SER A 135 -3.64 -23.13 -1.00
N ALA A 136 -4.60 -23.83 -1.61
CA ALA A 136 -5.42 -23.29 -2.69
C ALA A 136 -6.17 -22.01 -2.27
N ASN A 137 -6.64 -21.96 -1.02
CA ASN A 137 -7.28 -20.77 -0.47
C ASN A 137 -6.28 -19.62 -0.35
N GLU A 138 -5.11 -19.84 0.26
CA GLU A 138 -4.08 -18.79 0.33
C GLU A 138 -3.72 -18.26 -1.05
N ALA A 139 -3.51 -19.13 -2.04
CA ALA A 139 -3.24 -18.72 -3.41
C ALA A 139 -4.39 -17.91 -4.04
N LYS A 140 -5.65 -18.27 -3.76
CA LYS A 140 -6.84 -17.52 -4.21
C LYS A 140 -6.87 -16.11 -3.63
N TYR A 141 -6.77 -15.98 -2.30
CA TYR A 141 -6.78 -14.66 -1.64
C TYR A 141 -5.57 -13.81 -2.04
N THR A 142 -4.39 -14.41 -2.13
CA THR A 142 -3.16 -13.71 -2.55
C THR A 142 -3.29 -13.17 -3.96
N ARG A 143 -3.91 -13.93 -4.88
CA ARG A 143 -4.15 -13.46 -6.25
C ARG A 143 -5.08 -12.25 -6.29
N VAL A 144 -6.17 -12.30 -5.54
CA VAL A 144 -7.13 -11.18 -5.43
C VAL A 144 -6.42 -9.94 -4.88
N ILE A 145 -5.75 -10.06 -3.73
CA ILE A 145 -5.05 -8.94 -3.09
C ILE A 145 -3.96 -8.36 -4.02
N ALA A 146 -3.13 -9.21 -4.61
CA ALA A 146 -2.08 -8.79 -5.53
C ALA A 146 -2.64 -8.01 -6.74
N THR A 147 -3.73 -8.51 -7.33
CA THR A 147 -4.37 -7.90 -8.50
C THR A 147 -4.94 -6.53 -8.14
N VAL A 148 -5.68 -6.44 -7.04
CA VAL A 148 -6.31 -5.19 -6.61
C VAL A 148 -5.28 -4.14 -6.20
N VAL A 149 -4.32 -4.49 -5.34
CA VAL A 149 -3.28 -3.55 -4.91
C VAL A 149 -2.42 -3.09 -6.09
N GLY A 150 -2.02 -4.01 -6.97
CA GLY A 150 -1.21 -3.65 -8.13
C GLY A 150 -1.95 -2.82 -9.17
N THR A 151 -3.24 -3.11 -9.41
CA THR A 151 -4.09 -2.28 -10.29
C THR A 151 -4.35 -0.92 -9.67
N GLY A 152 -4.58 -0.85 -8.35
CA GLY A 152 -4.74 0.39 -7.62
C GLY A 152 -3.52 1.31 -7.74
N MET A 153 -2.33 0.75 -7.55
CA MET A 153 -1.06 1.48 -7.69
C MET A 153 -0.82 1.94 -9.13
N THR A 154 -1.08 1.07 -10.11
CA THR A 154 -0.94 1.40 -11.54
C THR A 154 -1.93 2.49 -11.97
N SER A 155 -3.14 2.46 -11.43
CA SER A 155 -4.16 3.48 -11.69
C SER A 155 -3.73 4.82 -11.09
N TRP A 156 -3.30 4.83 -9.83
CA TRP A 156 -2.81 6.05 -9.17
C TRP A 156 -1.60 6.65 -9.90
N GLN A 157 -0.56 5.86 -10.19
CA GLN A 157 0.68 6.39 -10.79
C GLN A 157 0.41 7.07 -12.14
N SER A 158 -0.59 6.59 -12.89
CA SER A 158 -0.94 7.16 -14.20
C SER A 158 -1.46 8.61 -14.11
N THR A 159 -1.98 8.97 -12.93
CA THR A 159 -2.50 10.31 -12.63
C THR A 159 -1.44 11.28 -12.15
N VAL A 160 -0.24 10.79 -11.80
CA VAL A 160 0.82 11.63 -11.24
C VAL A 160 1.42 12.53 -12.32
N LYS A 161 1.37 13.84 -12.10
CA LYS A 161 1.88 14.88 -13.01
C LYS A 161 2.56 16.03 -12.25
N VAL A 162 3.60 16.59 -12.85
CA VAL A 162 4.25 17.83 -12.40
C VAL A 162 3.41 19.03 -12.83
N ALA A 163 3.07 19.92 -11.89
CA ALA A 163 2.18 21.05 -12.15
C ALA A 163 2.88 22.39 -11.97
N GLY A 164 3.70 22.77 -12.96
CA GLY A 164 4.31 24.11 -13.00
C GLY A 164 5.28 24.38 -11.85
N MET A 165 6.05 23.37 -11.44
CA MET A 165 6.94 23.46 -10.28
C MET A 165 8.23 24.23 -10.61
N PRO A 166 8.71 25.14 -9.75
CA PRO A 166 9.93 25.91 -9.98
C PRO A 166 11.20 25.08 -9.67
N TRP A 167 11.41 24.01 -10.43
CA TRP A 167 12.46 23.02 -10.18
C TRP A 167 13.86 23.44 -10.62
N TYR A 168 13.98 24.40 -11.55
CA TYR A 168 15.28 24.75 -12.14
C TYR A 168 15.52 26.26 -12.13
N PRO A 169 15.60 26.96 -10.98
CA PRO A 169 15.76 28.43 -10.95
C PRO A 169 16.86 28.98 -11.88
N ALA A 170 17.98 28.28 -12.01
CA ALA A 170 19.10 28.65 -12.89
C ALA A 170 18.74 28.68 -14.39
N PHE A 171 17.69 27.97 -14.81
CA PHE A 171 17.26 27.91 -16.21
C PHE A 171 16.46 29.14 -16.64
N ALA A 172 16.17 30.07 -15.74
CA ALA A 172 15.63 31.38 -16.11
C ALA A 172 16.65 32.22 -16.92
N ALA A 173 17.95 32.06 -16.64
CA ALA A 173 19.03 32.76 -17.31
C ALA A 173 20.32 31.93 -17.23
N PHE A 174 20.54 31.05 -18.22
CA PHE A 174 21.72 30.19 -18.29
C PHE A 174 22.77 30.76 -19.25
N PRO A 175 24.07 30.82 -18.85
CA PRO A 175 25.15 31.39 -19.66
C PRO A 175 25.73 30.39 -20.66
N GLY A 176 24.93 29.94 -21.61
CA GLY A 176 25.38 29.01 -22.64
C GLY A 176 24.30 28.67 -23.66
N PRO A 177 24.64 28.00 -24.77
CA PRO A 177 23.68 27.60 -25.79
C PRO A 177 22.81 26.40 -25.36
N MET A 178 23.24 25.65 -24.36
CA MET A 178 22.58 24.44 -23.85
C MET A 178 22.81 24.33 -22.34
N ALA A 179 21.74 24.15 -21.57
CA ALA A 179 21.82 23.85 -20.15
C ALA A 179 22.16 22.37 -19.95
N PRO A 180 23.16 22.04 -19.12
CA PRO A 180 23.52 20.65 -18.82
C PRO A 180 22.46 19.98 -17.94
N PRO A 181 22.47 18.63 -17.85
CA PRO A 181 21.67 17.90 -16.88
C PRO A 181 21.84 18.44 -15.47
N THR A 182 20.78 19.06 -14.94
CA THR A 182 20.75 19.73 -13.63
C THR A 182 19.66 19.08 -12.79
N PRO A 183 19.92 18.69 -11.54
CA PRO A 183 18.89 18.10 -10.67
C PRO A 183 17.81 19.14 -10.30
N ASN A 184 16.58 18.67 -10.10
CA ASN A 184 15.49 19.51 -9.63
C ASN A 184 15.69 19.95 -8.18
N VAL A 185 15.10 21.09 -7.83
CA VAL A 185 14.80 21.43 -6.44
C VAL A 185 13.88 20.34 -5.86
N PRO A 186 14.29 19.63 -4.79
CA PRO A 186 13.48 18.58 -4.17
C PRO A 186 12.09 19.07 -3.78
N CYS A 187 11.07 18.24 -4.01
CA CYS A 187 9.72 18.51 -3.51
C CYS A 187 9.06 17.19 -3.07
N PRO A 188 8.13 17.24 -2.10
CA PRO A 188 7.44 16.03 -1.67
C PRO A 188 6.53 15.51 -2.79
N LEU A 189 6.40 14.18 -2.89
CA LEU A 189 5.57 13.51 -3.91
C LEU A 189 4.11 13.96 -3.82
N VAL A 190 3.60 14.22 -2.62
CA VAL A 190 2.25 14.77 -2.41
C VAL A 190 2.03 16.15 -3.05
N ALA A 191 3.09 16.92 -3.34
CA ALA A 191 2.97 18.22 -4.01
C ALA A 191 2.72 18.10 -5.52
N LEU A 192 2.88 16.90 -6.10
CA LEU A 192 2.50 16.65 -7.48
C LEU A 192 0.98 16.47 -7.61
N VAL A 193 0.45 16.79 -8.78
CA VAL A 193 -0.96 16.47 -9.11
C VAL A 193 -1.10 14.97 -9.14
N GLN A 194 -2.09 14.44 -8.42
CA GLN A 194 -2.37 13.01 -8.32
C GLN A 194 -3.80 12.76 -7.82
N VAL A 195 -4.37 11.62 -8.20
CA VAL A 195 -5.70 11.18 -7.76
C VAL A 195 -5.56 9.88 -6.98
N ASN A 196 -5.80 9.94 -5.68
CA ASN A 196 -5.51 8.83 -4.76
C ASN A 196 -6.68 7.83 -4.59
N ALA A 197 -7.78 8.01 -5.33
CA ALA A 197 -9.03 7.27 -5.15
C ALA A 197 -8.85 5.74 -5.25
N SER A 198 -7.99 5.26 -6.16
CA SER A 198 -7.74 3.84 -6.36
C SER A 198 -6.95 3.17 -5.24
N MET A 199 -6.32 3.96 -4.36
CA MET A 199 -5.53 3.48 -3.21
C MET A 199 -6.23 3.74 -1.88
N GLN A 200 -7.51 4.16 -1.90
CA GLN A 200 -8.32 4.32 -0.68
C GLN A 200 -8.90 2.99 -0.21
N ASP A 201 -9.07 2.87 1.11
CA ASP A 201 -9.59 1.67 1.78
C ASP A 201 -10.87 1.12 1.13
N ALA A 202 -11.91 1.94 1.02
CA ALA A 202 -13.20 1.52 0.46
C ALA A 202 -13.09 0.99 -0.98
N ALA A 203 -12.22 1.60 -1.81
CA ALA A 203 -12.01 1.18 -3.19
C ALA A 203 -11.28 -0.17 -3.23
N LEU A 204 -10.20 -0.32 -2.46
CA LEU A 204 -9.42 -1.55 -2.38
C LEU A 204 -10.28 -2.71 -1.84
N LYS A 205 -10.97 -2.51 -0.72
CA LYS A 205 -11.86 -3.52 -0.15
C LYS A 205 -12.97 -3.91 -1.12
N GLY A 206 -13.66 -2.93 -1.70
CA GLY A 206 -14.76 -3.18 -2.64
C GLY A 206 -14.31 -4.01 -3.84
N GLN A 207 -13.14 -3.71 -4.39
CA GLN A 207 -12.55 -4.48 -5.48
C GLN A 207 -12.11 -5.89 -5.03
N MET A 208 -11.52 -6.04 -3.84
CA MET A 208 -11.12 -7.37 -3.33
C MET A 208 -12.33 -8.28 -3.10
N VAL A 209 -13.39 -7.77 -2.46
CA VAL A 209 -14.64 -8.52 -2.25
C VAL A 209 -15.28 -8.87 -3.59
N GLY A 210 -15.38 -7.91 -4.51
CA GLY A 210 -15.94 -8.14 -5.84
C GLY A 210 -15.15 -9.18 -6.66
N GLN A 211 -13.82 -9.14 -6.62
CA GLN A 211 -12.97 -10.08 -7.35
C GLN A 211 -12.92 -11.47 -6.72
N LEU A 212 -13.07 -11.59 -5.39
CA LEU A 212 -13.14 -12.91 -4.76
C LEU A 212 -14.37 -13.69 -5.24
N GLY A 213 -15.48 -13.00 -5.49
CA GLY A 213 -16.69 -13.55 -6.09
C GLY A 213 -17.35 -14.66 -5.26
N ASP A 214 -17.05 -14.73 -3.96
CA ASP A 214 -17.49 -15.80 -3.06
C ASP A 214 -18.18 -15.21 -1.83
N PRO A 215 -19.50 -15.00 -1.87
CA PRO A 215 -20.23 -14.40 -0.76
C PRO A 215 -20.31 -15.30 0.48
N LYS A 216 -19.98 -16.60 0.34
CA LYS A 216 -20.04 -17.58 1.43
C LYS A 216 -18.70 -17.77 2.14
N ALA A 217 -17.63 -17.18 1.62
CA ALA A 217 -16.33 -17.23 2.26
C ALA A 217 -16.41 -16.64 3.68
N GLN A 218 -15.98 -17.38 4.70
CA GLN A 218 -16.02 -16.88 6.07
C GLN A 218 -14.94 -15.81 6.29
N HIS A 219 -15.30 -14.72 6.96
CA HIS A 219 -14.40 -13.65 7.42
C HIS A 219 -13.61 -12.91 6.31
N HIS A 220 -13.98 -13.10 5.03
CA HIS A 220 -13.25 -12.50 3.91
C HIS A 220 -13.39 -10.98 3.87
N GLN A 221 -14.54 -10.44 4.29
CA GLN A 221 -14.78 -9.00 4.26
C GLN A 221 -13.89 -8.28 5.26
N GLU A 222 -13.74 -8.84 6.46
CA GLU A 222 -12.91 -8.34 7.54
C GLU A 222 -11.42 -8.50 7.21
N LEU A 223 -11.05 -9.62 6.59
CA LEU A 223 -9.70 -9.80 6.07
C LEU A 223 -9.35 -8.72 5.03
N PHE A 224 -10.20 -8.51 4.02
CA PHE A 224 -9.94 -7.50 2.99
C PHE A 224 -10.00 -6.07 3.51
N ASP A 225 -10.95 -5.75 4.40
CA ASP A 225 -11.01 -4.46 5.09
C ASP A 225 -9.71 -4.17 5.84
N SER A 226 -9.19 -5.17 6.57
CA SER A 226 -7.98 -5.02 7.37
C SER A 226 -6.73 -4.75 6.52
N VAL A 227 -6.58 -5.46 5.40
CA VAL A 227 -5.46 -5.28 4.46
C VAL A 227 -5.61 -3.96 3.71
N ALA A 228 -6.82 -3.62 3.24
CA ALA A 228 -7.09 -2.38 2.52
C ALA A 228 -6.80 -1.14 3.38
N LYS A 229 -7.24 -1.12 4.65
CA LYS A 229 -6.92 -0.06 5.62
C LYS A 229 -5.42 0.11 5.81
N ALA A 230 -4.70 -0.99 6.04
CA ALA A 230 -3.26 -0.95 6.25
C ALA A 230 -2.52 -0.41 5.02
N VAL A 231 -2.90 -0.85 3.81
CA VAL A 231 -2.33 -0.35 2.55
C VAL A 231 -2.62 1.14 2.35
N ALA A 232 -3.87 1.58 2.53
CA ALA A 232 -4.27 2.98 2.33
C ALA A 232 -3.59 3.94 3.31
N GLN A 233 -3.43 3.52 4.57
CA GLN A 233 -2.74 4.31 5.59
C GLN A 233 -1.24 4.41 5.28
N CYS A 234 -0.58 3.30 4.95
CA CYS A 234 0.81 3.28 4.51
C CYS A 234 1.03 4.14 3.25
N PHE A 235 0.09 4.09 2.30
CA PHE A 235 0.11 4.91 1.08
C PHE A 235 0.10 6.41 1.38
N THR A 236 -0.79 6.83 2.28
CA THR A 236 -0.95 8.23 2.68
C THR A 236 0.33 8.76 3.33
N VAL A 237 0.90 8.00 4.26
CA VAL A 237 2.16 8.38 4.93
C VAL A 237 3.32 8.41 3.93
N TRP A 238 3.42 7.42 3.05
CA TRP A 238 4.49 7.33 2.06
C TRP A 238 4.46 8.51 1.08
N THR A 239 3.32 8.81 0.45
CA THR A 239 3.21 9.95 -0.50
C THR A 239 3.55 11.30 0.13
N ALA A 240 3.17 11.51 1.40
CA ALA A 240 3.48 12.75 2.12
C ALA A 240 4.96 12.90 2.49
N SER A 241 5.69 11.79 2.62
CA SER A 241 7.05 11.75 3.17
C SER A 241 8.14 11.37 2.16
N THR A 242 7.75 10.92 0.97
CA THR A 242 8.67 10.67 -0.15
C THR A 242 9.01 11.98 -0.86
N GLN A 243 10.29 12.21 -1.08
CA GLN A 243 10.81 13.34 -1.86
C GLN A 243 11.06 12.90 -3.30
N VAL A 244 10.73 13.79 -4.23
CA VAL A 244 11.03 13.68 -5.66
C VAL A 244 12.32 14.47 -5.91
N THR A 245 13.39 13.75 -6.17
CA THR A 245 14.72 14.31 -6.43
C THR A 245 15.32 13.73 -7.71
N ASN A 246 16.42 14.31 -8.18
CA ASN A 246 17.19 13.81 -9.32
C ASN A 246 16.37 13.69 -10.62
N VAL A 247 15.34 14.52 -10.79
CA VAL A 247 14.78 14.78 -12.12
C VAL A 247 15.77 15.69 -12.83
N LEU A 248 16.58 15.11 -13.71
CA LEU A 248 17.66 15.81 -14.38
C LEU A 248 17.10 16.56 -15.58
N GLY A 249 17.01 17.89 -15.45
CA GLY A 249 16.56 18.78 -16.49
C GLY A 249 17.69 19.25 -17.39
N PHE A 250 17.42 19.39 -18.68
CA PHE A 250 18.36 19.95 -19.67
C PHE A 250 17.58 20.56 -20.83
N GLY A 251 18.23 21.42 -21.62
CA GLY A 251 17.58 21.97 -22.82
C GLY A 251 18.31 23.15 -23.44
N PRO A 252 17.93 23.52 -24.68
CA PRO A 252 18.59 24.59 -25.42
C PRO A 252 18.21 25.97 -24.90
N ILE A 253 19.07 26.95 -25.15
CA ILE A 253 18.85 28.38 -24.91
C ILE A 253 18.88 29.09 -26.27
N PRO A 254 17.75 29.21 -26.98
CA PRO A 254 17.73 29.69 -28.37
C PRO A 254 18.16 31.15 -28.52
N THR A 255 18.09 31.94 -27.45
CA THR A 255 18.47 33.36 -27.45
C THR A 255 19.95 33.59 -27.21
N PHE A 256 20.74 32.54 -26.94
CA PHE A 256 22.18 32.70 -26.65
C PHE A 256 22.94 33.15 -27.91
N ALA A 257 23.39 34.41 -27.91
CA ALA A 257 24.10 35.05 -29.01
C ALA A 257 25.18 36.03 -28.49
N PRO A 258 26.32 35.53 -27.98
CA PRO A 258 27.40 36.40 -27.49
C PRO A 258 28.01 37.27 -28.60
N PRO A 259 28.45 38.52 -28.30
CA PRO A 259 28.41 39.17 -27.00
C PRO A 259 27.04 39.81 -26.65
N PHE A 260 26.10 39.89 -27.60
CA PHE A 260 24.87 40.67 -27.47
C PHE A 260 23.87 40.08 -26.46
N VAL A 261 23.78 38.75 -26.37
CA VAL A 261 22.90 38.03 -25.46
C VAL A 261 23.67 36.86 -24.83
N PRO A 262 24.42 37.09 -23.74
CA PRO A 262 25.29 36.08 -23.14
C PRO A 262 24.53 35.06 -22.27
N VAL A 263 23.24 35.29 -21.99
CA VAL A 263 22.38 34.42 -21.17
C VAL A 263 20.98 34.34 -21.75
N GLY A 264 20.25 33.27 -21.47
CA GLY A 264 18.84 33.18 -21.82
C GLY A 264 18.12 32.04 -21.11
N PRO A 265 16.79 31.97 -21.24
CA PRO A 265 16.01 30.90 -20.64
C PRO A 265 16.15 29.60 -21.43
N VAL A 266 16.03 28.47 -20.73
CA VAL A 266 15.83 27.18 -21.38
C VAL A 266 14.45 27.15 -22.04
N VAL A 267 14.37 26.76 -23.31
CA VAL A 267 13.10 26.65 -24.06
C VAL A 267 12.98 25.26 -24.65
N GLY A 268 11.89 24.55 -24.35
CA GLY A 268 11.68 23.18 -24.84
C GLY A 268 12.63 22.16 -24.22
N GLY A 269 13.01 22.36 -22.96
CA GLY A 269 13.83 21.42 -22.23
C GLY A 269 13.06 20.15 -21.82
N MET A 270 13.81 19.12 -21.45
CA MET A 270 13.30 17.83 -21.02
C MET A 270 13.93 17.43 -19.68
N GLY A 271 13.16 16.71 -18.87
CA GLY A 271 13.57 16.18 -17.59
C GLY A 271 13.24 14.69 -17.45
N ASN A 272 14.22 13.92 -16.99
CA ASN A 272 14.03 12.51 -16.64
C ASN A 272 14.68 12.22 -15.29
N GLN A 273 14.01 11.41 -14.48
CA GLN A 273 14.49 10.93 -13.21
C GLN A 273 15.25 9.62 -13.40
N THR A 274 16.38 9.47 -12.71
CA THR A 274 17.04 8.17 -12.59
C THR A 274 16.40 7.35 -11.46
N PRO A 275 16.48 6.00 -11.51
CA PRO A 275 16.05 5.15 -10.41
C PRO A 275 16.67 5.59 -9.08
N GLY A 276 15.90 5.47 -7.99
CA GLY A 276 16.28 5.96 -6.67
C GLY A 276 16.05 7.45 -6.43
N GLY A 277 15.43 8.17 -7.38
CA GLY A 277 15.01 9.57 -7.18
C GLY A 277 13.79 9.76 -6.27
N MET A 278 13.12 8.68 -5.88
CA MET A 278 12.08 8.69 -4.85
C MET A 278 12.75 8.37 -3.51
N THR A 279 12.84 9.35 -2.60
CA THR A 279 13.66 9.24 -1.37
C THR A 279 12.94 9.53 -0.07
#